data_AF-F2Q4N2-F1
#
_entry.id   AF-F2Q4N2-F1
#
_cell.length_a   1.000
_cell.length_b   1.000
_cell.length_c   1.000
_cell.angle_alpha   90.00
_cell.angle_beta   90.00
_cell.angle_gamma   90.00
#
_symmetry.space_group_name_H-M   'P 1'
#
loop_
_entity.id
_entity.type
_entity.pdbx_description
1 polymer ?
#
loop_
_entity_poly.entity_id
_entity_poly.type
_entity_poly.pdbx_seq_one_letter_code
_entity_poly.pdbx_strand_id
1 'polypeptide(L)'
;MKKTELEAALDAHLSQNKNRLASESKLSDYYERLARPPRGSPIKKEPKVEVTSFDGSSSVKRSTRRRSVKPKEEVEATDDSDESSTKSSPAPEQAPVATQTPSRPAIKFPSLPPSPAVVTDAIDRQTTRVRKSVSEAWDQSGMTERTHSLRSLLSSTSTIQILILILELSSVINAIMPWRKFTFPAIEALNTSACTHNIPDLFNTFQPAFWSPLLLWTTTSVVLPSIIAYFFDINLKMSQSTSPTTRRSAAAAAAQDKGKVCGDPLVFNVAKALIASIVYGSGFNFWNLFSQTSVLKVVSAVPWGLQGLLTGSAICTLGSLYEAILRK
;
A
#
# COMPACT_ATOMS: atom_id res chain seq x y z
N MET A 1 -15.92 -11.58 -5.13
CA MET A 1 -16.18 -11.91 -6.55
C MET A 1 -14.86 -11.91 -7.31
N LYS A 2 -14.61 -12.91 -8.14
CA LYS A 2 -13.37 -13.01 -8.93
C LYS A 2 -13.46 -12.08 -10.13
N LYS A 3 -12.35 -11.44 -10.51
CA LYS A 3 -12.29 -10.47 -11.62
C LYS A 3 -12.87 -11.02 -12.93
N THR A 4 -12.64 -12.29 -13.21
CA THR A 4 -13.12 -12.99 -14.42
C THR A 4 -14.64 -13.09 -14.48
N GLU A 5 -15.30 -13.22 -13.33
CA GLU A 5 -16.75 -13.31 -13.22
C GLU A 5 -17.41 -11.95 -13.43
N LEU A 6 -16.75 -10.89 -12.94
CA LEU A 6 -17.21 -9.51 -13.14
C LEU A 6 -17.08 -9.09 -14.61
N GLU A 7 -15.99 -9.44 -15.28
CA GLU A 7 -15.81 -9.17 -16.71
C GLU A 7 -16.89 -9.88 -17.56
N ALA A 8 -17.18 -11.15 -17.26
CA ALA A 8 -18.25 -11.89 -17.95
C ALA A 8 -19.65 -11.32 -17.67
N ALA A 9 -19.94 -10.94 -16.42
CA ALA A 9 -21.21 -10.33 -16.05
C ALA A 9 -21.40 -8.94 -16.69
N LEU A 10 -20.32 -8.15 -16.81
CA LEU A 10 -20.34 -6.85 -17.44
C LEU A 10 -20.59 -6.97 -18.96
N ASP A 11 -19.94 -7.92 -19.62
CA ASP A 11 -20.14 -8.18 -21.05
C ASP A 11 -21.57 -8.68 -21.36
N ALA A 12 -22.12 -9.53 -20.49
CA ALA A 12 -23.52 -9.96 -20.56
C ALA A 12 -24.49 -8.77 -20.36
N HIS A 13 -24.21 -7.89 -19.40
CA HIS A 13 -25.06 -6.73 -19.14
C HIS A 13 -25.00 -5.69 -20.28
N LEU A 14 -23.84 -5.47 -20.88
CA LEU A 14 -23.64 -4.56 -22.00
C LEU A 14 -24.26 -5.08 -23.30
N SER A 15 -24.23 -6.40 -23.54
CA SER A 15 -24.88 -7.00 -24.70
C SER A 15 -26.41 -7.00 -24.58
N GLN A 16 -26.96 -7.28 -23.40
CA GLN A 16 -28.42 -7.27 -23.16
C GLN A 16 -29.03 -5.86 -23.21
N ASN A 17 -28.31 -4.83 -22.76
CA ASN A 17 -28.80 -3.45 -22.70
C ASN A 17 -28.33 -2.58 -23.88
N LYS A 18 -28.00 -3.19 -25.03
CA LYS A 18 -27.47 -2.51 -26.21
C LYS A 18 -28.31 -1.32 -26.66
N ASN A 19 -29.63 -1.46 -26.73
CA ASN A 19 -30.52 -0.42 -27.26
C ASN A 19 -30.55 0.86 -26.41
N ARG A 20 -30.25 0.75 -25.12
CA ARG A 20 -30.21 1.89 -24.17
C ARG A 20 -28.81 2.47 -24.03
N LEU A 21 -27.79 1.64 -24.13
CA LEU A 21 -26.39 2.01 -23.86
C LEU A 21 -25.60 2.35 -25.13
N ALA A 22 -26.14 2.08 -26.32
CA ALA A 22 -25.49 2.43 -27.58
C ALA A 22 -25.34 3.94 -27.83
N SER A 23 -26.18 4.77 -27.19
CA SER A 23 -26.10 6.24 -27.31
C SER A 23 -25.08 6.89 -26.36
N GLU A 24 -24.48 6.11 -25.45
CA GLU A 24 -23.48 6.63 -24.50
C GLU A 24 -22.11 6.74 -25.17
N SER A 25 -21.55 7.96 -25.20
CA SER A 25 -20.27 8.25 -25.87
C SER A 25 -19.10 7.45 -25.31
N LYS A 26 -19.15 7.07 -24.03
CA LYS A 26 -18.11 6.27 -23.35
C LYS A 26 -18.09 4.79 -23.77
N LEU A 27 -19.19 4.28 -24.32
CA LEU A 27 -19.33 2.88 -24.76
C LEU A 27 -19.30 2.73 -26.28
N SER A 28 -19.15 3.84 -27.01
CA SER A 28 -19.08 3.89 -28.47
C SER A 28 -17.99 2.97 -29.04
N ASP A 29 -16.77 3.05 -28.51
CA ASP A 29 -15.64 2.19 -28.89
C ASP A 29 -15.91 0.69 -28.73
N TYR A 30 -16.66 0.31 -27.68
CA TYR A 30 -17.01 -1.09 -27.41
C TYR A 30 -18.02 -1.61 -28.43
N TYR A 31 -19.10 -0.84 -28.67
CA TYR A 31 -20.12 -1.23 -29.65
C TYR A 31 -19.60 -1.13 -31.10
N GLU A 32 -18.67 -0.23 -31.39
CA GLU A 32 -18.00 -0.15 -32.70
C GLU A 32 -17.15 -1.41 -32.97
N ARG A 33 -16.44 -1.92 -31.94
CA ARG A 33 -15.70 -3.19 -32.04
C ARG A 33 -16.62 -4.38 -32.23
N LEU A 34 -17.78 -4.39 -31.58
CA LEU A 34 -18.78 -5.45 -31.71
C LEU A 34 -19.51 -5.43 -33.06
N ALA A 35 -19.72 -4.24 -33.65
CA ALA A 35 -20.36 -4.07 -34.95
C ALA A 35 -19.44 -4.39 -36.14
N ARG A 36 -18.12 -4.44 -35.92
CA ARG A 36 -17.17 -4.85 -36.95
C ARG A 36 -17.26 -6.38 -37.14
N PRO A 37 -17.39 -6.89 -38.38
CA PRO A 37 -17.35 -8.31 -38.63
C PRO A 37 -16.01 -8.89 -38.14
N PRO A 38 -15.97 -10.14 -37.65
CA PRO A 38 -14.76 -10.74 -37.10
C PRO A 38 -13.71 -10.86 -38.19
N ARG A 39 -12.84 -9.85 -38.29
CA ARG A 39 -11.59 -9.94 -39.05
C ARG A 39 -10.66 -10.83 -38.26
N GLY A 40 -10.31 -11.96 -38.87
CA GLY A 40 -9.33 -12.91 -38.37
C GLY A 40 -8.05 -12.23 -37.88
N SER A 41 -7.40 -12.93 -36.97
CA SER A 41 -6.11 -12.67 -36.34
C SER A 41 -5.14 -11.78 -37.15
N PRO A 42 -4.40 -10.86 -36.49
CA PRO A 42 -3.39 -10.05 -37.16
C PRO A 42 -2.27 -10.92 -37.74
N ILE A 43 -2.32 -11.18 -39.04
CA ILE A 43 -1.17 -11.67 -39.80
C ILE A 43 -0.14 -10.54 -39.83
N LYS A 44 1.01 -10.86 -39.23
CA LYS A 44 2.26 -10.12 -39.25
C LYS A 44 2.55 -9.62 -40.67
N LYS A 45 2.42 -8.30 -40.89
CA LYS A 45 2.90 -7.64 -42.11
C LYS A 45 4.41 -7.80 -42.19
N GLU A 46 4.87 -8.59 -43.14
CA GLU A 46 6.27 -8.57 -43.57
C GLU A 46 6.54 -7.29 -44.36
N PRO A 47 7.70 -6.63 -44.17
CA PRO A 47 8.05 -5.44 -44.93
C PRO A 47 8.41 -5.81 -46.37
N LYS A 48 7.76 -5.11 -47.30
CA LYS A 48 7.99 -5.14 -48.75
C LYS A 48 9.41 -4.62 -49.05
N VAL A 49 10.24 -5.47 -49.64
CA VAL A 49 11.57 -5.12 -50.17
C VAL A 49 11.37 -4.50 -51.55
N GLU A 50 11.76 -3.23 -51.69
CA GLU A 50 11.91 -2.53 -52.97
C GLU A 50 13.37 -2.67 -53.41
N VAL A 51 13.58 -3.18 -54.63
CA VAL A 51 14.90 -3.40 -55.24
C VAL A 51 15.16 -2.25 -56.21
N THR A 52 16.20 -1.45 -55.95
CA THR A 52 17.04 -0.81 -56.98
C THR A 52 18.41 -0.41 -56.40
N SER A 53 19.41 -1.22 -56.75
CA SER A 53 20.76 -0.91 -57.28
C SER A 53 21.80 -0.05 -56.53
N PHE A 54 22.97 -0.69 -56.29
CA PHE A 54 24.39 -0.19 -56.27
C PHE A 54 24.77 0.86 -55.20
N ASP A 55 25.87 0.78 -54.43
CA ASP A 55 27.25 0.32 -54.65
C ASP A 55 28.00 0.15 -53.28
N GLY A 56 29.16 -0.54 -53.25
CA GLY A 56 30.24 -0.24 -52.28
C GLY A 56 30.37 -1.04 -50.96
N SER A 57 31.12 -2.14 -51.00
CA SER A 57 32.09 -2.63 -49.99
C SER A 57 31.74 -2.72 -48.48
N SER A 58 31.66 -3.95 -47.94
CA SER A 58 32.61 -4.50 -46.93
C SER A 58 32.05 -5.70 -46.12
N SER A 59 32.84 -6.79 -46.17
CA SER A 59 33.09 -7.82 -45.15
C SER A 59 31.98 -8.39 -44.23
N VAL A 60 31.52 -9.61 -44.56
CA VAL A 60 31.83 -10.87 -43.83
C VAL A 60 31.20 -11.14 -42.42
N LYS A 61 30.53 -12.31 -42.36
CA LYS A 61 30.32 -13.29 -41.24
C LYS A 61 29.06 -13.24 -40.35
N ARG A 62 28.04 -13.95 -40.84
CA ARG A 62 27.33 -15.12 -40.23
C ARG A 62 27.84 -15.60 -38.85
N SER A 63 26.96 -15.67 -37.85
CA SER A 63 26.95 -16.77 -36.87
C SER A 63 25.61 -16.90 -36.14
N THR A 64 24.88 -17.95 -36.49
CA THR A 64 23.68 -18.45 -35.81
C THR A 64 24.14 -19.51 -34.81
N ARG A 65 23.83 -19.39 -33.51
CA ARG A 65 24.02 -20.50 -32.57
C ARG A 65 22.85 -20.63 -31.59
N ARG A 66 21.94 -21.54 -31.95
CA ARG A 66 21.02 -22.23 -31.04
C ARG A 66 21.83 -23.03 -30.02
N ARG A 67 21.43 -23.01 -28.74
CA ARG A 67 21.73 -24.11 -27.80
C ARG A 67 20.60 -24.29 -26.81
N SER A 68 19.89 -25.41 -26.98
CA SER A 68 19.02 -26.07 -26.00
C SER A 68 19.87 -26.91 -25.05
N VAL A 69 19.58 -26.89 -23.74
CA VAL A 69 20.00 -27.95 -22.79
C VAL A 69 18.90 -28.16 -21.75
N LYS A 70 18.60 -29.44 -21.51
CA LYS A 70 17.63 -30.05 -20.59
C LYS A 70 18.07 -29.94 -19.11
N PRO A 71 17.16 -30.12 -18.13
CA PRO A 71 17.45 -29.98 -16.71
C PRO A 71 18.13 -31.23 -16.13
N LYS A 72 18.93 -31.04 -15.08
CA LYS A 72 19.62 -32.09 -14.33
C LYS A 72 19.31 -31.92 -12.84
N GLU A 73 18.87 -33.02 -12.24
CA GLU A 73 18.57 -33.28 -10.83
C GLU A 73 19.74 -34.12 -10.26
N GLU A 74 20.29 -33.74 -9.08
CA GLU A 74 21.06 -34.54 -8.09
C GLU A 74 21.53 -33.55 -6.98
N VAL A 75 20.92 -33.50 -5.78
CA VAL A 75 21.14 -34.27 -4.54
C VAL A 75 22.36 -33.83 -3.68
N GLU A 76 22.00 -33.35 -2.47
CA GLU A 76 22.62 -33.36 -1.12
C GLU A 76 23.95 -32.69 -0.75
N ALA A 77 23.87 -31.86 0.30
CA ALA A 77 24.77 -31.88 1.47
C ALA A 77 24.03 -31.35 2.73
N THR A 78 24.37 -31.95 3.86
CA THR A 78 23.73 -32.16 5.18
C THR A 78 23.92 -31.05 6.22
N ASP A 79 23.01 -30.93 7.22
CA ASP A 79 23.17 -30.69 8.69
C ASP A 79 21.83 -30.22 9.30
N ASP A 80 21.32 -30.58 10.49
CA ASP A 80 21.59 -31.63 11.49
C ASP A 80 20.40 -31.62 12.51
N SER A 81 20.18 -32.74 13.23
CA SER A 81 19.39 -32.93 14.48
C SER A 81 17.83 -32.80 14.44
N ASP A 82 17.00 -33.64 15.04
CA ASP A 82 17.15 -34.43 16.28
C ASP A 82 16.13 -35.60 16.39
N GLU A 83 16.57 -36.63 17.12
CA GLU A 83 15.87 -37.65 17.93
C GLU A 83 14.81 -38.67 17.40
N SER A 84 15.21 -39.94 17.59
CA SER A 84 14.50 -41.05 18.24
C SER A 84 13.95 -42.22 17.39
N SER A 85 14.80 -43.26 17.33
CA SER A 85 14.55 -44.71 17.40
C SER A 85 13.12 -45.15 17.84
N THR A 86 12.51 -46.23 17.35
CA THR A 86 13.02 -47.61 17.33
C THR A 86 11.99 -48.56 16.66
N LYS A 87 12.47 -49.54 15.84
CA LYS A 87 11.95 -50.93 15.60
C LYS A 87 10.52 -51.13 15.05
N SER A 88 10.19 -52.05 14.14
CA SER A 88 10.90 -53.06 13.34
C SER A 88 9.85 -53.81 12.48
N SER A 89 9.98 -53.79 11.15
CA SER A 89 10.00 -54.89 10.14
C SER A 89 9.02 -56.11 10.19
N PRO A 90 8.89 -56.95 9.11
CA PRO A 90 7.65 -57.03 8.31
C PRO A 90 7.11 -58.47 8.01
N ALA A 91 5.93 -58.54 7.36
CA ALA A 91 5.50 -59.49 6.29
C ALA A 91 5.43 -61.03 6.57
N PRO A 92 4.82 -61.88 5.70
CA PRO A 92 3.64 -61.73 4.83
C PRO A 92 2.72 -62.99 4.74
N GLU A 93 1.62 -62.82 3.97
CA GLU A 93 0.95 -63.78 3.06
C GLU A 93 0.31 -65.09 3.56
N GLN A 94 -1.02 -65.19 3.39
CA GLN A 94 -1.70 -66.15 2.47
C GLN A 94 -3.23 -66.01 2.57
N ALA A 95 -3.89 -65.83 1.42
CA ALA A 95 -5.34 -66.01 1.23
C ALA A 95 -5.67 -67.53 1.19
N PRO A 96 -6.93 -68.04 1.36
CA PRO A 96 -8.10 -67.62 0.56
C PRO A 96 -9.52 -67.75 1.20
N VAL A 97 -10.47 -67.02 0.60
CA VAL A 97 -11.84 -67.42 0.16
C VAL A 97 -12.91 -67.97 1.15
N ALA A 98 -14.11 -67.36 1.01
CA ALA A 98 -15.47 -67.82 1.38
C ALA A 98 -15.81 -67.84 2.89
N THR A 99 -16.98 -67.40 3.37
CA THR A 99 -18.34 -67.66 2.90
C THR A 99 -19.32 -66.67 3.56
N GLN A 100 -20.45 -66.41 2.90
CA GLN A 100 -21.56 -65.57 3.33
C GLN A 100 -22.31 -66.07 4.57
N THR A 101 -23.21 -65.22 5.10
CA THR A 101 -24.54 -65.47 5.74
C THR A 101 -24.71 -64.78 7.14
N PRO A 102 -25.95 -64.54 7.63
CA PRO A 102 -26.60 -63.23 7.54
C PRO A 102 -27.10 -62.71 8.92
N SER A 103 -27.65 -61.50 8.91
CA SER A 103 -28.66 -60.92 9.80
C SER A 103 -28.99 -61.64 11.13
N ARG A 104 -28.75 -60.95 12.26
CA ARG A 104 -29.62 -61.07 13.44
C ARG A 104 -29.94 -59.68 13.99
N PRO A 105 -31.24 -59.32 14.14
CA PRO A 105 -31.62 -58.04 14.73
C PRO A 105 -31.55 -58.16 16.25
N ALA A 106 -30.81 -57.26 16.91
CA ALA A 106 -30.76 -57.19 18.36
C ALA A 106 -31.23 -55.81 18.84
N ILE A 107 -32.54 -55.76 19.12
CA ILE A 107 -33.16 -55.19 20.31
C ILE A 107 -32.70 -53.77 20.71
N LYS A 108 -33.58 -52.79 20.46
CA LYS A 108 -33.54 -51.47 21.10
C LYS A 108 -33.74 -51.64 22.60
N PHE A 109 -32.69 -51.40 23.38
CA PHE A 109 -32.80 -51.03 24.79
C PHE A 109 -32.54 -49.53 24.96
N PRO A 110 -33.28 -48.85 25.85
CA PRO A 110 -33.05 -47.45 26.17
C PRO A 110 -31.83 -47.32 27.11
N SER A 111 -31.18 -46.16 27.03
CA SER A 111 -30.18 -45.62 27.98
C SER A 111 -28.88 -46.40 28.21
N LEU A 112 -27.81 -45.92 27.58
CA LEU A 112 -26.51 -45.77 28.22
C LEU A 112 -26.10 -44.29 28.09
N PRO A 113 -25.56 -43.64 29.13
CA PRO A 113 -25.03 -42.29 29.01
C PRO A 113 -23.96 -42.27 27.91
N PRO A 114 -23.91 -41.23 27.07
CA PRO A 114 -22.90 -41.16 26.01
C PRO A 114 -21.51 -41.32 26.65
N SER A 115 -20.78 -42.33 26.18
CA SER A 115 -19.39 -42.56 26.59
C SER A 115 -18.60 -41.24 26.53
N PRO A 116 -17.72 -40.94 27.50
CA PRO A 116 -17.02 -39.65 27.59
C PRO A 116 -16.30 -39.25 26.29
N ALA A 117 -15.84 -40.23 25.49
CA ALA A 117 -15.25 -40.00 24.17
C ALA A 117 -16.20 -39.38 23.13
N VAL A 118 -17.50 -39.65 23.22
CA VAL A 118 -18.53 -39.11 22.32
C VAL A 118 -18.86 -37.66 22.67
N VAL A 119 -18.83 -37.33 23.97
CA VAL A 119 -19.01 -35.95 24.45
C VAL A 119 -17.79 -35.11 24.10
N THR A 120 -16.56 -35.64 24.21
CA THR A 120 -15.35 -34.92 23.80
C THR A 120 -15.29 -34.71 22.29
N ASP A 121 -15.66 -35.70 21.46
CA ASP A 121 -15.73 -35.53 20.00
C ASP A 121 -16.84 -34.53 19.60
N ALA A 122 -17.97 -34.51 20.31
CA ALA A 122 -19.02 -33.51 20.10
C ALA A 122 -18.54 -32.09 20.47
N ILE A 123 -17.81 -31.94 21.58
CA ILE A 123 -17.23 -30.67 22.02
C ILE A 123 -16.13 -30.22 21.06
N ASP A 124 -15.27 -31.11 20.57
CA ASP A 124 -14.24 -30.78 19.59
C ASP A 124 -14.86 -30.36 18.25
N ARG A 125 -15.95 -31.03 17.83
CA ARG A 125 -16.70 -30.61 16.63
C ARG A 125 -17.39 -29.26 16.80
N GLN A 126 -17.91 -28.95 17.98
CA GLN A 126 -18.48 -27.63 18.26
C GLN A 126 -17.38 -26.56 18.33
N THR A 127 -16.27 -26.85 18.99
CA THR A 127 -15.13 -25.92 19.13
C THR A 127 -14.48 -25.64 17.77
N THR A 128 -14.32 -26.66 16.93
CA THR A 128 -13.81 -26.48 15.57
C THR A 128 -14.78 -25.72 14.67
N ARG A 129 -16.10 -25.90 14.82
CA ARG A 129 -17.12 -25.12 14.08
C ARG A 129 -17.16 -23.67 14.51
N VAL A 130 -17.09 -23.38 15.82
CA VAL A 130 -17.03 -22.01 16.35
C VAL A 130 -15.73 -21.33 15.94
N ARG A 131 -14.59 -22.05 16.00
CA ARG A 131 -13.30 -21.52 15.54
C ARG A 131 -13.32 -21.20 14.04
N LYS A 132 -13.94 -22.06 13.22
CA LYS A 132 -14.11 -21.81 11.79
C LYS A 132 -15.03 -20.62 11.53
N SER A 133 -16.16 -20.50 12.22
CA SER A 133 -17.07 -19.36 12.03
C SER A 133 -16.47 -18.04 12.50
N VAL A 134 -15.66 -18.05 13.57
CA VAL A 134 -14.91 -16.87 14.02
C VAL A 134 -13.82 -16.50 13.01
N SER A 135 -13.06 -17.47 12.51
CA SER A 135 -12.05 -17.22 11.46
C SER A 135 -12.69 -16.68 10.18
N GLU A 136 -13.79 -17.28 9.74
CA GLU A 136 -14.50 -16.87 8.52
C GLU A 136 -15.17 -15.50 8.69
N ALA A 137 -15.75 -15.20 9.86
CA ALA A 137 -16.25 -13.86 10.17
C ALA A 137 -15.12 -12.82 10.27
N TRP A 138 -13.93 -13.20 10.76
CA TRP A 138 -12.75 -12.34 10.83
C TRP A 138 -12.17 -12.04 9.44
N ASP A 139 -12.10 -13.06 8.58
CA ASP A 139 -11.68 -12.92 7.19
C ASP A 139 -12.72 -12.13 6.37
N GLN A 140 -14.01 -12.38 6.60
CA GLN A 140 -15.12 -11.67 5.95
C GLN A 140 -15.27 -10.21 6.43
N SER A 141 -14.86 -9.89 7.66
CA SER A 141 -14.75 -8.53 8.19
C SER A 141 -13.71 -7.70 7.42
N GLY A 142 -12.82 -8.36 6.67
CA GLY A 142 -11.78 -7.69 5.87
C GLY A 142 -10.79 -6.91 6.72
N MET A 143 -10.73 -7.21 8.03
CA MET A 143 -9.86 -6.48 8.96
C MET A 143 -8.38 -6.80 8.71
N THR A 144 -8.08 -8.00 8.25
CA THR A 144 -6.74 -8.39 7.79
C THR A 144 -6.37 -7.63 6.50
N GLU A 145 -7.26 -7.56 5.52
CA GLU A 145 -7.06 -6.78 4.28
C GLU A 145 -6.90 -5.28 4.56
N ARG A 146 -7.69 -4.72 5.50
CA ARG A 146 -7.55 -3.34 5.98
C ARG A 146 -6.22 -3.11 6.70
N THR A 147 -5.77 -4.08 7.47
CA THR A 147 -4.47 -4.00 8.17
C THR A 147 -3.30 -4.10 7.19
N HIS A 148 -3.39 -5.00 6.20
CA HIS A 148 -2.37 -5.14 5.16
C HIS A 148 -2.34 -3.93 4.21
N SER A 149 -3.50 -3.39 3.84
CA SER A 149 -3.58 -2.15 3.06
C SER A 149 -3.05 -0.96 3.86
N LEU A 150 -3.44 -0.79 5.14
CA LEU A 150 -2.83 0.22 6.01
C LEU A 150 -1.31 0.02 6.14
N ARG A 151 -0.83 -1.20 6.34
CA ARG A 151 0.62 -1.48 6.36
C ARG A 151 1.29 -1.09 5.05
N SER A 152 0.68 -1.39 3.91
CA SER A 152 1.22 -1.01 2.59
C SER A 152 1.22 0.51 2.39
N LEU A 153 0.23 1.22 2.93
CA LEU A 153 0.14 2.68 2.92
C LEU A 153 1.17 3.30 3.87
N LEU A 154 1.26 2.81 5.12
CA LEU A 154 2.24 3.26 6.12
C LEU A 154 3.69 2.91 5.73
N SER A 155 3.90 1.83 4.97
CA SER A 155 5.21 1.44 4.47
C SER A 155 5.70 2.31 3.30
N SER A 156 4.90 3.26 2.82
CA SER A 156 5.34 4.22 1.82
C SER A 156 6.11 5.37 2.49
N THR A 157 7.26 5.71 1.91
CA THR A 157 8.08 6.84 2.36
C THR A 157 7.28 8.14 2.40
N SER A 158 6.40 8.36 1.41
CA SER A 158 5.53 9.55 1.36
C SER A 158 4.55 9.61 2.54
N THR A 159 4.07 8.47 3.02
CA THR A 159 3.17 8.43 4.19
C THR A 159 3.92 8.75 5.48
N ILE A 160 5.14 8.24 5.64
CA ILE A 160 6.00 8.56 6.79
C ILE A 160 6.30 10.07 6.81
N GLN A 161 6.62 10.66 5.66
CA GLN A 161 6.83 12.09 5.52
C GLN A 161 5.60 12.91 5.90
N ILE A 162 4.40 12.53 5.41
CA ILE A 162 3.15 13.20 5.77
C ILE A 162 2.87 13.07 7.27
N LEU A 163 3.12 11.91 7.88
CA LEU A 163 2.93 11.69 9.30
C LEU A 163 3.83 12.60 10.15
N ILE A 164 5.10 12.73 9.76
CA ILE A 164 6.04 13.65 10.43
C ILE A 164 5.56 15.11 10.29
N LEU A 165 5.11 15.52 9.10
CA LEU A 165 4.55 16.86 8.90
C LEU A 165 3.29 17.10 9.72
N ILE A 166 2.39 16.12 9.83
CA ILE A 166 1.19 16.20 10.68
C ILE A 166 1.58 16.32 12.15
N LEU A 167 2.57 15.56 12.60
CA LEU A 167 3.05 15.61 13.98
C LEU A 167 3.65 16.99 14.30
N GLU A 168 4.53 17.51 13.43
CA GLU A 168 5.08 18.86 13.56
C GLU A 168 3.96 19.91 13.58
N LEU A 169 3.02 19.85 12.63
CA LEU A 169 1.88 20.76 12.56
C LEU A 169 1.02 20.69 13.81
N SER A 170 0.74 19.50 14.31
CA SER A 170 -0.08 19.30 15.52
C SER A 170 0.58 19.92 16.75
N SER A 171 1.91 19.84 16.85
CA SER A 171 2.67 20.45 17.94
C SER A 171 2.66 21.98 17.84
N VAL A 172 2.85 22.50 16.62
CA VAL A 172 2.76 23.94 16.34
C VAL A 172 1.37 24.48 16.65
N ILE A 173 0.31 23.81 16.21
CA ILE A 173 -1.09 24.18 16.51
C ILE A 173 -1.33 24.14 18.02
N ASN A 174 -0.94 23.07 18.72
CA ASN A 174 -1.12 22.96 20.16
C ASN A 174 -0.42 24.07 20.94
N ALA A 175 0.76 24.52 20.49
CA ALA A 175 1.52 25.59 21.13
C ALA A 175 0.96 27.00 20.83
N ILE A 176 0.37 27.22 19.65
CA ILE A 176 -0.20 28.51 19.28
C ILE A 176 -1.63 28.66 19.82
N MET A 177 -2.36 27.55 20.00
CA MET A 177 -3.74 27.54 20.49
C MET A 177 -3.84 28.09 21.92
N PRO A 178 -4.51 29.23 22.16
CA PRO A 178 -4.78 29.71 23.51
C PRO A 178 -5.82 28.83 24.20
N TRP A 179 -5.36 28.06 25.18
CA TRP A 179 -6.23 27.31 26.08
C TRP A 179 -6.68 28.24 27.21
N ARG A 180 -7.97 28.59 27.23
CA ARG A 180 -8.57 29.37 28.32
C ARG A 180 -9.27 28.42 29.29
N LYS A 181 -9.04 28.62 30.59
CA LYS A 181 -9.75 27.88 31.63
C LYS A 181 -11.15 28.49 31.78
N PHE A 182 -12.18 27.71 31.53
CA PHE A 182 -13.56 28.10 31.78
C PHE A 182 -14.10 27.26 32.93
N THR A 183 -14.63 27.91 33.95
CA THR A 183 -15.23 27.23 35.11
C THR A 183 -16.73 27.35 34.99
N PHE A 184 -17.41 26.22 34.83
CA PHE A 184 -18.87 26.16 34.89
C PHE A 184 -19.29 26.27 36.36
N PRO A 185 -20.14 27.25 36.73
CA PRO A 185 -20.63 27.37 38.09
C PRO A 185 -21.43 26.12 38.47
N ALA A 186 -21.35 25.71 39.73
CA ALA A 186 -22.15 24.60 40.23
C ALA A 186 -23.64 25.00 40.17
N ILE A 187 -24.45 24.18 39.50
CA ILE A 187 -25.90 24.36 39.48
C ILE A 187 -26.48 23.44 40.55
N GLU A 188 -26.87 24.01 41.68
CA GLU A 188 -27.45 23.26 42.82
C GLU A 188 -28.69 22.47 42.40
N ALA A 189 -29.45 22.95 41.41
CA ALA A 189 -30.63 22.27 40.87
C ALA A 189 -30.34 20.94 40.15
N LEU A 190 -29.10 20.71 39.70
CA LEU A 190 -28.68 19.49 39.00
C LEU A 190 -27.73 18.61 39.83
N ASN A 191 -27.43 19.00 41.09
CA ASN A 191 -26.44 18.34 41.95
C ASN A 191 -25.09 18.07 41.24
N THR A 192 -24.66 19.00 40.40
CA THR A 192 -23.39 18.89 39.64
C THR A 192 -22.32 19.77 40.29
N SER A 193 -21.17 19.18 40.60
CA SER A 193 -20.00 19.91 41.11
C SER A 193 -19.44 20.89 40.08
N ALA A 194 -18.84 21.99 40.56
CA ALA A 194 -18.16 22.95 39.69
C ALA A 194 -17.04 22.24 38.90
N CYS A 195 -17.14 22.26 37.57
CA CYS A 195 -16.16 21.66 36.67
C CYS A 195 -15.38 22.76 35.94
N THR A 196 -14.06 22.69 36.01
CA THR A 196 -13.18 23.55 35.21
C THR A 196 -12.69 22.78 34.00
N HIS A 197 -12.99 23.28 32.81
CA HIS A 197 -12.58 22.69 31.54
C HIS A 197 -11.75 23.69 30.73
N ASN A 198 -10.75 23.18 30.02
CA ASN A 198 -9.93 24.00 29.12
C ASN A 198 -10.67 24.08 27.78
N ILE A 199 -11.09 25.28 27.40
CA ILE A 199 -11.76 25.53 26.13
C ILE A 199 -10.81 26.35 25.26
N PRO A 200 -10.62 25.99 23.98
CA PRO A 200 -9.83 26.81 23.07
C PRO A 200 -10.54 28.16 22.85
N ASP A 201 -9.81 29.25 23.02
CA ASP A 201 -10.31 30.59 22.72
C ASP A 201 -10.30 30.83 21.21
N LEU A 202 -11.40 30.50 20.55
CA LEU A 202 -11.55 30.58 19.10
C LEU A 202 -11.48 32.03 18.59
N PHE A 203 -11.85 33.03 19.39
CA PHE A 203 -11.78 34.43 18.95
C PHE A 203 -10.34 34.89 18.72
N ASN A 204 -9.41 34.34 19.49
CA ASN A 204 -8.00 34.64 19.35
C ASN A 204 -7.36 33.95 18.12
N THR A 205 -8.04 32.96 17.50
CA THR A 205 -7.60 32.38 16.22
C THR A 205 -7.76 33.33 15.04
N PHE A 206 -8.65 34.32 15.13
CA PHE A 206 -8.82 35.33 14.08
C PHE A 206 -7.70 36.37 14.07
N GLN A 207 -6.88 36.43 15.12
CA GLN A 207 -5.80 37.39 15.20
C GLN A 207 -4.62 36.98 14.30
N PRO A 208 -3.95 37.95 13.64
CA PRO A 208 -2.78 37.65 12.82
C PRO A 208 -1.62 37.04 13.63
N ALA A 209 -1.59 37.25 14.95
CA ALA A 209 -0.64 36.63 15.86
C ALA A 209 -0.75 35.09 15.92
N PHE A 210 -1.95 34.54 15.66
CA PHE A 210 -2.16 33.10 15.53
C PHE A 210 -1.63 32.58 14.19
N TRP A 211 -1.97 33.27 13.10
CA TRP A 211 -1.62 32.85 11.74
C TRP A 211 -0.15 33.01 11.41
N SER A 212 0.54 34.03 11.94
CA SER A 212 1.94 34.31 11.62
C SER A 212 2.88 33.09 11.82
N PRO A 213 2.97 32.47 13.02
CA PRO A 213 3.80 31.28 13.21
C PRO A 213 3.29 30.05 12.42
N LEU A 214 1.97 29.90 12.24
CA LEU A 214 1.40 28.80 11.46
C LEU A 214 1.78 28.90 9.97
N LEU A 215 1.56 30.07 9.36
CA LEU A 215 1.92 30.37 7.98
C LEU A 215 3.42 30.31 7.77
N LEU A 216 4.23 30.76 8.74
CA LEU A 216 5.68 30.60 8.70
C LEU A 216 6.05 29.12 8.59
N TRP A 217 5.55 28.28 9.50
CA TRP A 217 5.81 26.84 9.45
C TRP A 217 5.32 26.21 8.14
N THR A 218 4.11 26.54 7.68
CA THR A 218 3.58 26.01 6.41
C THR A 218 4.43 26.44 5.22
N THR A 219 4.89 27.69 5.21
CA THR A 219 5.74 28.22 4.13
C THR A 219 7.10 27.52 4.11
N THR A 220 7.74 27.36 5.27
CA THR A 220 9.08 26.77 5.37
C THR A 220 9.10 25.25 5.24
N SER A 221 8.07 24.57 5.74
CA SER A 221 8.04 23.11 5.86
C SER A 221 7.27 22.42 4.75
N VAL A 222 6.37 23.14 4.05
CA VAL A 222 5.50 22.58 3.01
C VAL A 222 5.66 23.32 1.69
N VAL A 223 5.36 24.62 1.63
CA VAL A 223 5.26 25.37 0.36
C VAL A 223 6.62 25.51 -0.32
N LEU A 224 7.62 26.06 0.35
CA LEU A 224 8.95 26.26 -0.25
C LEU A 224 9.62 24.94 -0.65
N PRO A 225 9.66 23.90 0.22
CA PRO A 225 10.23 22.61 -0.17
C PRO A 225 9.46 21.95 -1.32
N SER A 226 8.13 22.09 -1.37
CA SER A 226 7.31 21.57 -2.46
C SER A 226 7.59 22.28 -3.78
N ILE A 227 7.74 23.61 -3.78
CA ILE A 227 8.13 24.38 -4.98
C ILE A 227 9.50 23.89 -5.50
N ILE A 228 10.48 23.74 -4.62
CA ILE A 228 11.82 23.26 -4.99
C ILE A 228 11.73 21.83 -5.54
N ALA A 229 11.01 20.93 -4.87
CA ALA A 229 10.83 19.54 -5.33
C ALA A 229 10.07 19.43 -6.66
N TYR A 230 9.18 20.38 -6.95
CA TYR A 230 8.47 20.45 -8.23
C TYR A 230 9.40 20.83 -9.39
N PHE A 231 10.29 21.81 -9.18
CA PHE A 231 11.21 22.26 -10.23
C PHE A 231 12.44 21.35 -10.39
N PHE A 232 12.94 20.76 -9.30
CA PHE A 232 14.14 19.93 -9.30
C PHE A 232 13.79 18.44 -9.18
N ASP A 233 13.05 17.89 -10.15
CA ASP A 233 12.74 16.45 -10.15
C ASP A 233 13.88 15.62 -10.77
N ILE A 234 14.59 14.87 -9.91
CA ILE A 234 15.71 14.00 -10.32
C ILE A 234 15.17 12.68 -10.90
N ASN A 235 14.02 12.22 -10.40
CA ASN A 235 13.40 10.96 -10.82
C ASN A 235 12.80 11.04 -12.23
N LEU A 236 12.24 12.19 -12.63
CA LEU A 236 11.76 12.43 -13.99
C LEU A 236 12.87 12.25 -15.04
N LYS A 237 14.08 12.73 -14.76
CA LYS A 237 15.24 12.56 -15.65
C LYS A 237 15.72 11.11 -15.70
N MET A 238 15.72 10.41 -14.56
CA MET A 238 16.17 9.01 -14.49
C MET A 238 15.21 8.06 -15.23
N SER A 239 13.90 8.30 -15.14
CA SER A 239 12.88 7.46 -15.82
C SER A 239 12.83 7.66 -17.34
N GLN A 240 13.30 8.80 -17.86
CA GLN A 240 13.39 9.04 -19.31
C GLN A 240 14.66 8.44 -19.94
N SER A 241 15.69 8.18 -19.13
CA SER A 241 17.00 7.71 -19.60
C SER A 241 17.05 6.20 -19.86
N THR A 242 16.15 5.40 -19.28
CA THR A 242 16.19 3.93 -19.35
C THR A 242 15.20 3.33 -20.35
N SER A 243 15.54 3.38 -21.65
CA SER A 243 15.17 2.42 -22.71
C SER A 243 13.68 2.26 -23.12
N PRO A 244 13.36 1.78 -24.35
CA PRO A 244 11.99 1.71 -24.85
C PRO A 244 11.26 0.53 -24.20
N THR A 245 10.58 0.83 -23.11
CA THR A 245 9.76 -0.10 -22.34
C THR A 245 8.53 -0.55 -23.15
N THR A 246 8.30 -1.86 -23.23
CA THR A 246 7.12 -2.45 -23.87
C THR A 246 5.80 -1.92 -23.25
N ARG A 247 4.70 -1.90 -24.00
CA ARG A 247 3.39 -1.35 -23.55
C ARG A 247 2.92 -1.84 -22.16
N ARG A 248 3.30 -3.05 -21.75
CA ARG A 248 2.96 -3.61 -20.42
C ARG A 248 3.78 -3.00 -19.28
N SER A 249 5.08 -2.81 -19.48
CA SER A 249 5.97 -2.20 -18.49
C SER A 249 5.76 -0.68 -18.41
N ALA A 250 5.35 -0.03 -19.52
CA ALA A 250 4.91 1.37 -19.51
C ALA A 250 3.62 1.57 -18.70
N ALA A 251 2.67 0.63 -18.74
CA ALA A 251 1.44 0.70 -17.96
C ALA A 251 1.67 0.49 -16.44
N ALA A 252 2.62 -0.37 -16.06
CA ALA A 252 3.02 -0.56 -14.67
C ALA A 252 3.78 0.66 -14.11
N ALA A 253 4.69 1.24 -14.91
CA ALA A 253 5.39 2.47 -14.56
C ALA A 253 4.41 3.65 -14.43
N ALA A 254 3.47 3.80 -15.38
CA ALA A 254 2.44 4.86 -15.34
C ALA A 254 1.42 4.69 -14.20
N ALA A 255 1.13 3.46 -13.76
CA ALA A 255 0.27 3.21 -12.60
C ALA A 255 0.96 3.60 -11.28
N GLN A 256 2.29 3.48 -11.21
CA GLN A 256 3.09 3.93 -10.06
C GLN A 256 3.38 5.43 -10.09
N ASP A 257 3.51 6.03 -11.28
CA ASP A 257 3.64 7.49 -11.47
C ASP A 257 2.37 8.26 -11.09
N LYS A 258 1.19 7.65 -11.22
CA LYS A 258 -0.07 8.25 -10.76
C LYS A 258 -0.11 8.54 -9.25
N GLY A 259 0.75 7.91 -8.45
CA GLY A 259 0.93 8.25 -7.04
C GLY A 259 1.91 9.42 -6.79
N LYS A 260 2.67 9.85 -7.79
CA LYS A 260 3.72 10.89 -7.69
C LYS A 260 3.25 12.26 -8.20
N VAL A 261 2.02 12.65 -7.89
CA VAL A 261 1.53 14.00 -8.21
C VAL A 261 2.32 15.08 -7.43
N CYS A 262 3.12 14.71 -6.44
CA CYS A 262 3.80 15.61 -5.53
C CYS A 262 5.34 15.44 -5.54
N GLY A 263 6.00 15.82 -6.64
CA GLY A 263 7.46 16.04 -6.74
C GLY A 263 8.39 14.89 -6.30
N ASP A 264 9.70 15.16 -6.31
CA ASP A 264 10.70 14.21 -5.81
C ASP A 264 10.78 14.26 -4.27
N PRO A 265 10.46 13.16 -3.54
CA PRO A 265 10.49 13.15 -2.08
C PRO A 265 11.89 13.39 -1.51
N LEU A 266 12.95 12.99 -2.22
CA LEU A 266 14.32 13.22 -1.75
C LEU A 266 14.63 14.71 -1.74
N VAL A 267 14.32 15.39 -2.85
CA VAL A 267 14.56 16.82 -3.01
C VAL A 267 13.70 17.63 -2.07
N PHE A 268 12.45 17.22 -1.84
CA PHE A 268 11.58 17.85 -0.85
C PHE A 268 12.23 17.86 0.56
N ASN A 269 12.71 16.70 1.02
CA ASN A 269 13.24 16.58 2.38
C ASN A 269 14.59 17.29 2.54
N VAL A 270 15.47 17.25 1.52
CA VAL A 270 16.71 18.03 1.50
C VAL A 270 16.42 19.53 1.51
N ALA A 271 15.48 19.99 0.68
CA ALA A 271 15.07 21.40 0.63
C ALA A 271 14.49 21.86 1.98
N LYS A 272 13.61 21.05 2.59
CA LYS A 272 13.07 21.31 3.93
C LYS A 272 14.17 21.46 4.98
N ALA A 273 15.17 20.57 4.97
CA ALA A 273 16.30 20.63 5.91
C ALA A 273 17.09 21.94 5.76
N LEU A 274 17.40 22.32 4.52
CA LEU A 274 18.15 23.55 4.21
C LEU A 274 17.36 24.81 4.60
N ILE A 275 16.09 24.87 4.22
CA ILE A 275 15.22 26.00 4.56
C ILE A 275 15.06 26.11 6.07
N ALA A 276 14.86 24.98 6.78
CA ALA A 276 14.76 24.97 8.23
C ALA A 276 16.05 25.47 8.89
N SER A 277 17.22 25.05 8.39
CA SER A 277 18.51 25.53 8.90
C SER A 277 18.71 27.04 8.70
N ILE A 278 18.34 27.57 7.53
CA ILE A 278 18.46 29.01 7.24
C ILE A 278 17.47 29.84 8.08
N VAL A 279 16.20 29.43 8.12
CA VAL A 279 15.15 30.21 8.80
C VAL A 279 15.29 30.11 10.32
N TYR A 280 15.41 28.91 10.85
CA TYR A 280 15.39 28.68 12.29
C TYR A 280 16.78 28.65 12.92
N GLY A 281 17.83 28.28 12.17
CA GLY A 281 19.21 28.32 12.64
C GLY A 281 19.84 29.71 12.52
N SER A 282 19.69 30.36 11.36
CA SER A 282 20.23 31.72 11.14
C SER A 282 19.24 32.83 11.50
N GLY A 283 17.97 32.52 11.78
CA GLY A 283 16.96 33.51 12.13
C GLY A 283 16.45 34.34 10.95
N PHE A 284 16.51 33.82 9.72
CA PHE A 284 16.04 34.53 8.53
C PHE A 284 14.52 34.75 8.58
N ASN A 285 14.08 36.00 8.46
CA ASN A 285 12.68 36.40 8.65
C ASN A 285 11.97 36.85 7.35
N PHE A 286 12.48 36.44 6.18
CA PHE A 286 11.95 36.77 4.85
C PHE A 286 11.74 38.28 4.64
N TRP A 287 12.82 39.07 4.72
CA TRP A 287 12.74 40.54 4.58
C TRP A 287 11.73 41.18 5.53
N ASN A 288 11.68 40.71 6.78
CA ASN A 288 10.77 41.20 7.81
C ASN A 288 9.27 40.92 7.55
N LEU A 289 8.95 39.98 6.65
CA LEU A 289 7.56 39.50 6.45
C LEU A 289 7.02 38.78 7.69
N PHE A 290 7.89 38.10 8.43
CA PHE A 290 7.54 37.42 9.67
C PHE A 290 8.25 38.04 10.86
N SER A 291 7.56 38.14 12.00
CA SER A 291 8.18 38.65 13.23
C SER A 291 9.20 37.64 13.79
N GLN A 292 10.27 38.13 14.41
CA GLN A 292 11.25 37.27 15.09
C GLN A 292 10.60 36.42 16.20
N THR A 293 9.56 36.97 16.84
CA THR A 293 8.76 36.26 17.83
C THR A 293 8.03 35.05 17.25
N SER A 294 7.62 35.10 15.98
CA SER A 294 6.98 33.97 15.30
C SER A 294 7.99 32.86 15.01
N VAL A 295 9.20 33.23 14.57
CA VAL A 295 10.30 32.27 14.34
C VAL A 295 10.64 31.51 15.63
N LEU A 296 10.85 32.24 16.73
CA LEU A 296 11.15 31.63 18.03
C LEU A 296 10.01 30.75 18.53
N LYS A 297 8.75 31.19 18.36
CA LYS A 297 7.58 30.38 18.72
C LYS A 297 7.55 29.05 17.98
N VAL A 298 7.77 29.04 16.67
CA VAL A 298 7.79 27.79 15.89
C VAL A 298 8.91 26.87 16.37
N VAL A 299 10.12 27.39 16.58
CA VAL A 299 11.25 26.58 17.08
C VAL A 299 10.95 25.98 18.46
N SER A 300 10.32 26.74 19.36
CA SER A 300 9.94 26.24 20.68
C SER A 300 8.77 25.26 20.65
N ALA A 301 7.91 25.35 19.64
CA ALA A 301 6.71 24.54 19.52
C ALA A 301 6.96 23.19 18.85
N VAL A 302 7.96 23.09 17.96
CA VAL A 302 8.29 21.84 17.29
C VAL A 302 8.96 20.88 18.29
N PRO A 303 8.58 19.58 18.30
CA PRO A 303 9.23 18.60 19.16
C PRO A 303 10.72 18.56 18.85
N TRP A 304 11.57 18.73 19.88
CA TRP A 304 13.03 18.77 19.74
C TRP A 304 13.56 19.99 18.94
N GLY A 305 12.72 21.00 18.71
CA GLY A 305 13.07 22.25 18.03
C GLY A 305 13.72 22.04 16.65
N LEU A 306 14.79 22.79 16.38
CA LEU A 306 15.52 22.69 15.10
C LEU A 306 16.07 21.28 14.85
N GLN A 307 16.55 20.59 15.89
CA GLN A 307 17.09 19.23 15.76
C GLN A 307 15.99 18.24 15.36
N GLY A 308 14.75 18.43 15.86
CA GLY A 308 13.59 17.65 15.43
C GLY A 308 13.25 17.82 13.95
N LEU A 309 13.23 19.06 13.45
CA LEU A 309 13.02 19.35 12.03
C LEU A 309 14.10 18.70 11.15
N LEU A 310 15.37 18.81 11.55
CA LEU A 310 16.49 18.23 10.81
C LEU A 310 16.48 16.70 10.84
N THR A 311 16.25 16.09 12.00
CA THR A 311 16.17 14.63 12.13
C THR A 311 14.99 14.05 11.36
N GLY A 312 13.81 14.68 11.43
CA GLY A 312 12.64 14.28 10.65
C GLY A 312 12.92 14.33 9.14
N SER A 313 13.57 15.41 8.67
CA SER A 313 13.99 15.52 7.27
C SER A 313 15.04 14.47 6.89
N ALA A 314 16.01 14.17 7.77
CA ALA A 314 17.07 13.19 7.53
C ALA A 314 16.54 11.75 7.45
N ILE A 315 15.56 11.40 8.29
CA ILE A 315 14.90 10.10 8.24
C ILE A 315 14.15 9.94 6.90
N CYS A 316 13.45 10.98 6.46
CA CYS A 316 12.73 10.94 5.19
C CYS A 316 13.66 10.94 3.97
N THR A 317 14.79 11.66 3.99
CA THR A 317 15.79 11.57 2.91
C THR A 317 16.36 10.16 2.82
N LEU A 318 16.75 9.55 3.94
CA LEU A 318 17.23 8.17 3.99
C LEU A 318 16.17 7.18 3.49
N GLY A 319 14.91 7.33 3.91
CA GLY A 319 13.80 6.51 3.42
C GLY A 319 13.60 6.63 1.92
N SER A 320 13.63 7.86 1.39
CA SER A 320 13.48 8.12 -0.05
C SER A 320 14.63 7.56 -0.88
N LEU A 321 15.86 7.61 -0.35
CA LEU A 321 17.04 7.05 -0.98
C LEU A 321 17.00 5.51 -0.97
N TYR A 322 16.61 4.91 0.15
CA TYR A 322 16.43 3.47 0.28
C TYR A 322 15.40 2.94 -0.72
N GLU A 323 14.25 3.60 -0.84
CA GLU A 323 13.22 3.27 -1.81
C GLU A 323 13.71 3.46 -3.26
N ALA A 324 14.50 4.50 -3.54
CA ALA A 324 15.09 4.71 -4.86
C ALA A 324 16.11 3.61 -5.25
N ILE A 325 16.91 3.13 -4.28
CA ILE A 325 17.90 2.07 -4.50
C ILE A 325 17.20 0.72 -4.75
N LEU A 326 16.19 0.38 -3.95
CA LEU A 326 15.42 -0.86 -4.10
C LEU A 326 14.70 -1.00 -5.44
N ARG A 327 14.38 0.13 -6.08
CA ARG A 327 13.68 0.17 -7.37
C ARG A 327 14.61 -0.05 -8.57
N LYS A 328 15.92 -0.07 -8.36
CA LYS A 328 16.94 -0.17 -9.41
C LYS A 328 17.47 -1.60 -9.55
#